data_AF-A0A0F9L7F7-F1
#
_entry.id   AF-A0A0F9L7F7-F1
#
_cell.length_a   1.000
_cell.length_b   1.000
_cell.length_c   1.000
_cell.angle_alpha   90.00
_cell.angle_beta   90.00
_cell.angle_gamma   90.00
#
_symmetry.space_group_name_H-M   'P 1'
#
loop_
_entity.id
_entity.type
_entity.pdbx_description
1 polymer ?
#
loop_
_entity_poly.entity_id
_entity_poly.type
_entity_poly.pdbx_seq_one_letter_code
_entity_poly.pdbx_strand_id
1 'polypeptide(L)'
;MSIVSLQKRARQLGQIRLGTTRDGRPVSLKTVRLTSVAKGLLIQAAELWGGKVEAWQPNERSSSRWSLITETSELPVVIPPQDADNISWYEHWGSGGLQRRCDGEQIVNREGDLPCVCDPDNRECNMVTRINLMLPDLPDVGVWLLSSTGWYAATELAMSMQLVIQTMQKTGLLPEATFAIEQREVKRPGEATKKFVVPTLRFADTLSTFLDSAPSLPAGVDDGGGGDGTVHPLPAPVPITPEPETVEQLQEQAREMMDDPEIEEVESMTRLMENKARLEVEAAEAIVYAPDEEPFDTTKPEGDDLAWVSLLTLLEENPDEGIMGVIQDRVRRLYRMMAAVGLWAESARAASLMKHYNEEHLEDLRRPELKQFAEKSFDAARKKVKEAE
;
A
#
# COMPACT_ATOMS: atom_id res chain seq x y z
N MET A 1 21.78 -34.31 -1.22
CA MET A 1 20.57 -34.35 -0.36
C MET A 1 20.42 -32.98 0.28
N SER A 2 19.25 -32.35 0.14
CA SER A 2 18.93 -31.08 0.80
C SER A 2 18.39 -31.32 2.21
N ILE A 3 18.60 -30.38 3.12
CA ILE A 3 18.01 -30.40 4.47
C ILE A 3 16.49 -30.40 4.32
N VAL A 4 15.83 -31.50 4.73
CA VAL A 4 14.38 -31.71 4.56
C VAL A 4 13.55 -30.69 5.35
N SER A 5 14.09 -30.20 6.48
CA SER A 5 13.44 -29.17 7.30
C SER A 5 13.54 -27.75 6.73
N LEU A 6 14.35 -27.51 5.69
CA LEU A 6 14.48 -26.20 5.09
C LEU A 6 13.60 -26.07 3.85
N GLN A 7 12.63 -25.17 3.91
CA GLN A 7 11.89 -24.74 2.74
C GLN A 7 12.86 -24.04 1.77
N LYS A 8 13.03 -24.61 0.57
CA LYS A 8 13.81 -23.98 -0.49
C LYS A 8 13.13 -22.68 -0.91
N ARG A 9 13.90 -21.59 -1.01
CA ARG A 9 13.41 -20.29 -1.47
C ARG A 9 14.25 -19.82 -2.65
N ALA A 10 13.59 -19.34 -3.70
CA ALA A 10 14.29 -18.68 -4.79
C ALA A 10 14.86 -17.34 -4.30
N ARG A 11 16.05 -16.99 -4.79
CA ARG A 11 16.66 -15.69 -4.50
C ARG A 11 15.82 -14.60 -5.15
N GLN A 12 15.44 -13.58 -4.40
CA GLN A 12 14.79 -12.40 -4.96
C GLN A 12 15.83 -11.48 -5.62
N LEU A 13 15.71 -11.26 -6.92
CA LEU A 13 16.59 -10.39 -7.72
C LEU A 13 16.13 -8.93 -7.69
N GLY A 14 14.83 -8.71 -7.55
CA GLY A 14 14.25 -7.37 -7.55
C GLY A 14 12.74 -7.36 -7.32
N GLN A 15 12.13 -6.23 -7.64
CA GLN A 15 10.68 -6.04 -7.56
C GLN A 15 10.15 -5.39 -8.84
N ILE A 16 8.98 -5.84 -9.26
CA ILE A 16 8.18 -5.25 -10.33
C ILE A 16 7.16 -4.30 -9.69
N ARG A 17 7.13 -3.06 -10.16
CA ARG A 17 6.30 -1.97 -9.62
C ARG A 17 5.46 -1.33 -10.72
N LEU A 18 4.25 -0.94 -10.34
CA LEU A 18 3.24 -0.37 -11.24
C LEU A 18 3.08 1.16 -11.10
N GLY A 19 3.80 1.77 -10.16
CA GLY A 19 3.61 3.16 -9.79
C GLY A 19 4.88 3.85 -9.32
N THR A 20 4.79 5.17 -9.22
CA THR A 20 5.80 6.06 -8.65
C THR A 20 5.17 7.02 -7.65
N THR A 21 5.98 7.62 -6.80
CA THR A 21 5.57 8.81 -6.06
C THR A 21 5.94 10.04 -6.88
N ARG A 22 5.01 10.97 -7.05
CA ARG A 22 5.23 12.29 -7.63
C ARG A 22 4.54 13.31 -6.72
N ASP A 23 5.26 14.34 -6.29
CA ASP A 23 4.75 15.38 -5.40
C ASP A 23 4.08 14.83 -4.12
N GLY A 24 4.72 13.81 -3.52
CA GLY A 24 4.21 13.12 -2.34
C GLY A 24 2.99 12.22 -2.56
N ARG A 25 2.48 12.11 -3.80
CA ARG A 25 1.30 11.34 -4.14
C ARG A 25 1.65 10.11 -4.99
N PRO A 26 1.01 8.96 -4.76
CA PRO A 26 1.18 7.80 -5.63
C PRO A 26 0.54 8.07 -6.99
N VAL A 27 1.28 7.80 -8.05
CA VAL A 27 0.88 7.95 -9.45
C VAL A 27 1.17 6.66 -10.20
N SER A 28 0.17 6.16 -10.92
CA SER A 28 0.29 4.98 -11.76
C SER A 28 1.22 5.23 -12.95
N LEU A 29 2.05 4.24 -13.28
CA LEU A 29 2.90 4.28 -14.47
C LEU A 29 2.17 3.68 -15.67
N LYS A 30 2.57 4.12 -16.87
CA LYS A 30 2.12 3.50 -18.14
C LYS A 30 2.95 2.27 -18.50
N THR A 31 4.20 2.23 -18.05
CA THR A 31 5.18 1.18 -18.34
C THR A 31 5.70 0.54 -17.07
N VAL A 32 6.42 -0.56 -17.20
CA VAL A 32 6.88 -1.35 -16.05
C VAL A 32 8.05 -0.65 -15.36
N ARG A 33 8.03 -0.64 -14.03
CA ARG A 33 9.21 -0.27 -13.24
C ARG A 33 9.84 -1.51 -12.61
N LEU A 34 11.13 -1.72 -12.86
CA LEU A 34 11.96 -2.72 -12.21
C LEU A 34 12.85 -2.04 -11.16
N THR A 35 12.96 -2.63 -9.98
CA THR A 35 13.84 -2.13 -8.92
C THR A 35 14.70 -3.25 -8.36
N SER A 36 15.98 -2.95 -8.09
CA SER A 36 16.94 -3.94 -7.61
C SER A 36 18.10 -3.29 -6.86
N VAL A 37 18.84 -4.10 -6.11
CA VAL A 37 20.16 -3.77 -5.58
C VAL A 37 21.25 -3.92 -6.65
N ALA A 38 21.04 -4.77 -7.64
CA ALA A 38 22.00 -5.11 -8.66
C ALA A 38 21.83 -4.20 -9.90
N LYS A 39 22.61 -3.11 -9.96
CA LYS A 39 22.58 -2.18 -11.11
C LYS A 39 22.79 -2.88 -12.45
N GLY A 40 23.72 -3.85 -12.51
CA GLY A 40 24.04 -4.57 -13.75
C GLY A 40 22.86 -5.37 -14.32
N LEU A 41 21.97 -5.90 -13.47
CA LEU A 41 20.74 -6.56 -13.94
C LEU A 41 19.78 -5.56 -14.60
N LEU A 42 19.66 -4.35 -14.02
CA LEU A 42 18.81 -3.31 -14.58
C LEU A 42 19.38 -2.71 -15.86
N ILE A 43 20.71 -2.65 -16.02
CA ILE A 43 21.32 -2.21 -17.29
C ILE A 43 20.95 -3.18 -18.42
N GLN A 44 21.05 -4.48 -18.18
CA GLN A 44 20.67 -5.49 -19.17
C GLN A 44 19.17 -5.51 -19.45
N ALA A 45 18.34 -5.29 -18.42
CA ALA A 45 16.90 -5.09 -18.62
C ALA A 45 16.61 -3.85 -19.49
N ALA A 46 17.38 -2.78 -19.34
CA ALA A 46 17.24 -1.58 -20.17
C ALA A 46 17.66 -1.82 -21.63
N GLU A 47 18.65 -2.69 -21.87
CA GLU A 47 19.02 -3.11 -23.23
C GLU A 47 17.91 -3.89 -23.92
N LEU A 48 17.16 -4.73 -23.19
CA LEU A 48 16.06 -5.53 -23.74
C LEU A 48 14.76 -4.74 -23.90
N TRP A 49 14.43 -3.87 -22.95
CA TRP A 49 13.09 -3.27 -22.81
C TRP A 49 13.10 -1.73 -22.83
N GLY A 50 14.23 -1.14 -23.16
CA GLY A 50 14.44 0.31 -23.19
C GLY A 50 14.40 0.95 -21.81
N GLY A 51 14.47 2.28 -21.80
CA GLY A 51 14.43 3.09 -20.59
C GLY A 51 15.79 3.38 -19.96
N LYS A 52 15.77 4.04 -18.80
CA LYS A 52 16.98 4.55 -18.13
C LYS A 52 17.07 4.05 -16.69
N VAL A 53 18.26 3.55 -16.34
CA VAL A 53 18.58 3.12 -14.98
C VAL A 53 19.01 4.33 -14.16
N GLU A 54 18.36 4.54 -13.02
CA GLU A 54 18.60 5.66 -12.12
C GLU A 54 18.79 5.18 -10.68
N ALA A 55 19.53 5.97 -9.89
CA ALA A 55 19.60 5.75 -8.45
C ALA A 55 18.21 5.94 -7.85
N TRP A 56 17.79 5.02 -6.99
CA TRP A 56 16.45 5.01 -6.45
C TRP A 56 16.45 4.46 -5.04
N GLN A 57 16.01 5.30 -4.10
CA GLN A 57 15.84 4.93 -2.70
C GLN A 57 14.56 5.62 -2.19
N PRO A 58 13.40 4.95 -2.25
CA PRO A 58 12.11 5.57 -1.94
C PRO A 58 11.94 5.90 -0.44
N ASN A 59 12.71 5.24 0.42
CA ASN A 59 12.86 5.55 1.84
C ASN A 59 14.18 4.96 2.32
N GLU A 60 14.67 5.43 3.47
CA GLU A 60 15.94 4.98 4.07
C GLU A 60 15.98 3.47 4.34
N ARG A 61 14.81 2.86 4.56
CA ARG A 61 14.64 1.43 4.87
C ARG A 61 14.61 0.53 3.62
N SER A 62 14.53 1.10 2.42
CA SER A 62 14.44 0.33 1.18
C SER A 62 15.79 -0.27 0.84
N SER A 63 15.80 -1.59 0.61
CA SER A 63 17.01 -2.31 0.20
C SER A 63 17.41 -1.97 -1.23
N SER A 64 16.45 -1.81 -2.15
CA SER A 64 16.69 -1.44 -3.54
C SER A 64 17.40 -0.08 -3.65
N ARG A 65 18.41 -0.02 -4.52
CA ARG A 65 19.24 1.18 -4.75
C ARG A 65 19.12 1.73 -6.17
N TRP A 66 18.54 0.94 -7.06
CA TRP A 66 18.43 1.26 -8.48
C TRP A 66 17.02 0.98 -8.97
N SER A 67 16.58 1.80 -9.91
CA SER A 67 15.29 1.65 -10.60
C SER A 67 15.51 1.80 -12.10
N LEU A 68 14.72 1.05 -12.87
CA LEU A 68 14.53 1.19 -14.30
C LEU A 68 13.04 1.37 -14.55
N ILE A 69 12.65 2.43 -15.25
CA ILE A 69 11.33 2.50 -15.88
C ILE A 69 11.53 2.10 -17.33
N THR A 70 10.90 1.02 -17.76
CA THR A 70 11.01 0.49 -19.13
C THR A 70 10.23 1.34 -20.12
N GLU A 71 10.46 1.15 -21.41
CA GLU A 71 9.66 1.75 -22.48
C GLU A 71 8.43 0.90 -22.85
N THR A 72 8.43 -0.36 -22.44
CA THR A 72 7.31 -1.31 -22.62
C THR A 72 6.40 -1.38 -21.38
N SER A 73 5.10 -1.60 -21.60
CA SER A 73 4.12 -1.98 -20.57
C SER A 73 4.00 -3.48 -20.36
N GLU A 74 4.80 -4.27 -21.07
CA GLU A 74 4.71 -5.72 -21.13
C GLU A 74 6.09 -6.38 -20.96
N LEU A 75 6.15 -7.48 -20.20
CA LEU A 75 7.36 -8.26 -20.00
C LEU A 75 7.07 -9.75 -20.25
N PRO A 76 7.95 -10.48 -20.97
CA PRO A 76 7.92 -11.93 -20.96
C PRO A 76 8.31 -12.43 -19.57
N VAL A 77 7.51 -13.34 -19.02
CA VAL A 77 7.71 -13.90 -17.68
C VAL A 77 7.50 -15.41 -17.68
N VAL A 78 8.16 -16.06 -16.74
CA VAL A 78 7.91 -17.47 -16.40
C VAL A 78 7.36 -17.52 -14.98
N ILE A 79 6.35 -18.35 -14.74
CA ILE A 79 5.77 -18.52 -13.41
C ILE A 79 6.55 -19.59 -12.64
N PRO A 80 7.30 -19.22 -11.58
CA PRO A 80 8.03 -20.19 -10.76
C PRO A 80 7.09 -20.97 -9.84
N PRO A 81 7.54 -22.12 -9.31
CA PRO A 81 6.81 -22.83 -8.28
C PRO A 81 6.62 -21.96 -7.04
N GLN A 82 5.37 -21.73 -6.68
CA GLN A 82 4.94 -20.96 -5.51
C GLN A 82 3.59 -21.48 -5.01
N ASP A 83 3.22 -21.07 -3.81
CA ASP A 83 1.97 -21.47 -3.18
C ASP A 83 0.84 -20.58 -3.67
N ALA A 84 -0.14 -21.18 -4.36
CA ALA A 84 -1.27 -20.48 -4.95
C ALA A 84 -2.21 -19.87 -3.91
N ASP A 85 -2.30 -20.49 -2.73
CA ASP A 85 -3.20 -20.07 -1.67
C ASP A 85 -2.55 -18.98 -0.79
N ASN A 86 -1.27 -18.68 -1.03
CA ASN A 86 -0.45 -17.74 -0.25
C ASN A 86 0.02 -16.53 -1.08
N ILE A 87 -0.81 -16.06 -2.01
CA ILE A 87 -0.50 -14.90 -2.85
C ILE A 87 -1.22 -13.62 -2.44
N SER A 88 -2.39 -13.71 -1.79
CA SER A 88 -3.22 -12.55 -1.44
C SER A 88 -3.60 -12.59 0.02
N TRP A 89 -3.45 -11.46 0.72
CA TRP A 89 -3.69 -11.35 2.15
C TRP A 89 -4.28 -9.98 2.50
N TYR A 90 -5.07 -9.91 3.58
CA TYR A 90 -5.33 -8.64 4.26
C TYR A 90 -4.20 -8.36 5.24
N GLU A 91 -3.54 -7.21 5.13
CA GLU A 91 -2.40 -6.85 5.96
C GLU A 91 -2.57 -5.48 6.61
N HIS A 92 -2.38 -5.44 7.93
CA HIS A 92 -2.22 -4.21 8.68
C HIS A 92 -0.74 -4.01 9.02
N TRP A 93 -0.16 -2.95 8.47
CA TRP A 93 1.21 -2.54 8.72
C TRP A 93 1.24 -1.34 9.66
N GLY A 94 1.89 -1.50 10.80
CA GLY A 94 2.15 -0.44 11.77
C GLY A 94 3.62 -0.02 11.77
N SER A 95 3.98 0.91 12.65
CA SER A 95 5.37 1.37 12.84
C SER A 95 6.34 0.23 13.20
N GLY A 96 5.84 -0.79 13.90
CA GLY A 96 6.57 -2.02 14.27
C GLY A 96 6.57 -3.14 13.22
N GLY A 97 6.08 -2.88 12.00
CA GLY A 97 6.00 -3.89 10.92
C GLY A 97 4.61 -4.51 10.79
N LEU A 98 4.55 -5.73 10.23
CA LEU A 98 3.31 -6.47 9.98
C LEU A 98 2.62 -6.83 11.30
N GLN A 99 1.57 -6.10 11.65
CA GLN A 99 0.84 -6.28 12.89
C GLN A 99 -0.16 -7.43 12.78
N ARG A 100 -0.88 -7.49 11.63
CA ARG A 100 -1.90 -8.49 11.33
C ARG A 100 -1.79 -8.91 9.87
N ARG A 101 -1.95 -10.20 9.64
CA ARG A 101 -2.19 -10.81 8.33
C ARG A 101 -3.38 -11.74 8.46
N CYS A 102 -4.37 -11.59 7.59
CA CYS A 102 -5.55 -12.43 7.58
C CYS A 102 -5.85 -13.01 6.20
N ASP A 103 -6.40 -14.23 6.17
CA ASP A 103 -6.98 -14.87 4.97
C ASP A 103 -8.43 -14.44 4.69
N GLY A 104 -9.04 -13.70 5.63
CA GLY A 104 -10.44 -13.30 5.58
C GLY A 104 -11.30 -14.00 6.64
N GLU A 105 -10.82 -15.11 7.20
CA GLU A 105 -11.48 -15.85 8.27
C GLU A 105 -10.69 -15.77 9.59
N GLN A 106 -9.36 -15.87 9.52
CA GLN A 106 -8.47 -15.90 10.67
C GLN A 106 -7.22 -15.03 10.50
N ILE A 107 -6.58 -14.68 11.62
CA ILE A 107 -5.26 -14.07 11.66
C ILE A 107 -4.20 -15.18 11.56
N VAL A 108 -3.40 -15.17 10.50
CA VAL A 108 -2.45 -16.25 10.19
C VAL A 108 -1.00 -15.97 10.59
N ASN A 109 -0.68 -14.74 10.99
CA ASN A 109 0.67 -14.36 11.42
C ASN A 109 0.88 -14.39 12.94
N ARG A 110 -0.06 -14.96 13.69
CA ARG A 110 0.01 -15.13 15.15
C ARG A 110 -0.39 -16.56 15.51
N GLU A 111 0.09 -17.04 16.64
CA GLU A 111 -0.36 -18.32 17.18
C GLU A 111 -1.75 -18.17 17.83
N GLY A 112 -2.63 -19.13 17.56
CA GLY A 112 -4.00 -19.20 18.07
C GLY A 112 -5.06 -18.92 17.01
N ASP A 113 -6.25 -19.53 17.19
CA ASP A 113 -7.40 -19.39 16.30
C ASP A 113 -8.09 -18.03 16.53
N LEU A 114 -7.44 -16.95 16.10
CA LEU A 114 -7.97 -15.60 16.22
C LEU A 114 -8.76 -15.25 14.97
N PRO A 115 -10.03 -14.80 15.09
CA PRO A 115 -10.83 -14.42 13.93
C PRO A 115 -10.22 -13.21 13.22
N CYS A 116 -10.38 -13.18 11.90
CA CYS A 116 -10.03 -12.02 11.09
C CYS A 116 -10.88 -10.81 11.52
N VAL A 117 -10.21 -9.71 11.85
CA VAL A 117 -10.83 -8.42 12.22
C VAL A 117 -10.71 -7.38 11.11
N CYS A 118 -10.18 -7.75 9.95
CA CYS A 118 -10.07 -6.86 8.81
C CYS A 118 -11.44 -6.73 8.14
N ASP A 119 -12.00 -5.54 8.19
CA ASP A 119 -13.24 -5.21 7.49
C ASP A 119 -12.91 -4.84 6.03
N PRO A 120 -13.50 -5.52 5.02
CA PRO A 120 -13.27 -5.19 3.61
C PRO A 120 -13.77 -3.79 3.23
N ASP A 121 -14.76 -3.24 3.94
CA ASP A 121 -15.34 -1.92 3.71
C ASP A 121 -14.64 -0.83 4.53
N ASN A 122 -14.01 -1.20 5.66
CA ASN A 122 -13.25 -0.30 6.53
C ASN A 122 -11.75 -0.61 6.49
N ARG A 123 -11.00 0.21 5.74
CA ARG A 123 -9.64 -0.03 5.22
C ARG A 123 -8.49 0.00 6.24
N GLU A 124 -8.71 -0.43 7.47
CA GLU A 124 -7.62 -0.56 8.44
C GLU A 124 -6.55 -1.56 7.95
N CYS A 125 -6.99 -2.60 7.25
CA CYS A 125 -6.13 -3.55 6.54
C CYS A 125 -6.09 -3.22 5.04
N ASN A 126 -4.90 -3.33 4.45
CA ASN A 126 -4.75 -3.28 3.00
C ASN A 126 -4.85 -4.69 2.44
N MET A 127 -5.59 -4.87 1.34
CA MET A 127 -5.48 -6.07 0.54
C MET A 127 -4.14 -6.03 -0.20
N VAL A 128 -3.32 -7.07 -0.08
CA VAL A 128 -1.99 -7.14 -0.69
C VAL A 128 -1.82 -8.44 -1.44
N THR A 129 -1.57 -8.35 -2.74
CA THR A 129 -1.23 -9.47 -3.62
C THR A 129 0.25 -9.46 -3.93
N ARG A 130 0.91 -10.61 -3.77
CA ARG A 130 2.33 -10.84 -4.00
C ARG A 130 2.54 -12.07 -4.86
N ILE A 131 3.17 -11.89 -6.01
CA ILE A 131 3.46 -12.97 -6.96
C ILE A 131 4.94 -12.91 -7.31
N ASN A 132 5.59 -14.07 -7.30
CA ASN A 132 6.94 -14.22 -7.82
C ASN A 132 6.88 -14.51 -9.31
N LEU A 133 7.69 -13.81 -10.09
CA LEU A 133 7.83 -13.99 -11.53
C LEU A 133 9.32 -14.19 -11.86
N MET A 134 9.62 -15.00 -12.86
CA MET A 134 10.97 -15.11 -13.44
C MET A 134 11.02 -14.31 -14.73
N LEU A 135 12.14 -13.63 -14.97
CA LEU A 135 12.41 -12.90 -16.22
C LEU A 135 13.44 -13.71 -17.02
N PRO A 136 13.00 -14.57 -17.96
CA PRO A 136 13.87 -15.60 -18.56
C PRO A 136 15.02 -15.02 -19.40
N ASP A 137 14.84 -13.82 -19.94
CA ASP A 137 15.83 -13.16 -20.81
C ASP A 137 16.89 -12.37 -20.03
N LEU A 138 16.74 -12.24 -18.70
CA LEU A 138 17.77 -11.64 -17.85
C LEU A 138 18.74 -12.71 -17.34
N PRO A 139 20.03 -12.37 -17.14
CA PRO A 139 20.93 -13.28 -16.46
C PRO A 139 20.58 -13.38 -14.97
N ASP A 140 21.16 -14.39 -14.32
CA ASP A 140 20.95 -14.77 -12.92
C ASP A 140 19.68 -15.61 -12.71
N VAL A 141 19.74 -16.52 -11.74
CA VAL A 141 18.62 -17.44 -11.45
C VAL A 141 17.93 -16.98 -10.18
N GLY A 142 16.71 -16.49 -10.33
CA GLY A 142 15.92 -15.99 -9.20
C GLY A 142 14.58 -15.42 -9.62
N VAL A 143 13.92 -14.76 -8.67
CA VAL A 143 12.56 -14.25 -8.83
C VAL A 143 12.48 -12.74 -8.66
N TRP A 144 11.52 -12.15 -9.34
CA TRP A 144 11.10 -10.77 -9.23
C TRP A 144 9.74 -10.73 -8.54
N LEU A 145 9.65 -9.97 -7.46
CA LEU A 145 8.41 -9.85 -6.69
C LEU A 145 7.52 -8.76 -7.30
N LEU A 146 6.35 -9.14 -7.81
CA LEU A 146 5.25 -8.21 -8.06
C LEU A 146 4.46 -8.05 -6.76
N SER A 147 4.22 -6.80 -6.34
CA SER A 147 3.35 -6.50 -5.20
C SER A 147 2.33 -5.46 -5.61
N SER A 148 1.05 -5.73 -5.34
CA SER A 148 -0.06 -4.82 -5.61
C SER A 148 -0.99 -4.75 -4.41
N THR A 149 -1.54 -3.56 -4.15
CA THR A 149 -2.62 -3.36 -3.16
C THR A 149 -3.98 -3.10 -3.82
N GLY A 150 -4.05 -3.32 -5.13
CA GLY A 150 -5.22 -2.98 -5.92
C GLY A 150 -6.28 -4.08 -5.91
N TRP A 151 -7.52 -3.67 -5.65
CA TRP A 151 -8.75 -4.16 -6.29
C TRP A 151 -8.64 -5.48 -7.08
N TYR A 152 -8.56 -5.24 -8.38
CA TYR A 152 -8.50 -6.20 -9.45
C TYR A 152 -7.27 -7.10 -9.44
N ALA A 153 -6.15 -6.65 -8.85
CA ALA A 153 -4.97 -7.51 -8.75
C ALA A 153 -5.26 -8.71 -7.84
N ALA A 154 -5.98 -8.51 -6.73
CA ALA A 154 -6.32 -9.60 -5.84
C ALA A 154 -7.38 -10.53 -6.42
N THR A 155 -8.39 -9.99 -7.11
CA THR A 155 -9.51 -10.79 -7.63
C THR A 155 -9.18 -11.51 -8.95
N GLU A 156 -8.44 -10.88 -9.87
CA GLU A 156 -8.19 -11.46 -11.21
C GLU A 156 -6.95 -12.36 -11.24
N LEU A 157 -5.87 -11.99 -10.53
CA LEU A 157 -4.65 -12.79 -10.53
C LEU A 157 -4.79 -14.06 -9.71
N ALA A 158 -5.58 -14.06 -8.63
CA ALA A 158 -5.69 -15.21 -7.75
C ALA A 158 -6.19 -16.47 -8.47
N MET A 159 -7.29 -16.36 -9.20
CA MET A 159 -7.86 -17.47 -9.97
C MET A 159 -6.88 -17.97 -11.04
N SER A 160 -6.27 -17.04 -11.78
CA SER A 160 -5.30 -17.37 -12.84
C SER A 160 -4.10 -18.14 -12.28
N MET A 161 -3.54 -17.68 -11.16
CA MET A 161 -2.41 -18.32 -10.50
C MET A 161 -2.75 -19.72 -9.96
N GLN A 162 -3.95 -19.89 -9.39
CA GLN A 162 -4.38 -21.18 -8.85
C GLN A 162 -4.42 -22.25 -9.94
N LEU A 163 -5.02 -21.93 -11.09
CA LEU A 163 -5.08 -22.83 -12.23
C LEU A 163 -3.68 -23.16 -12.77
N VAL A 164 -2.85 -22.14 -12.97
CA VAL A 164 -1.50 -22.27 -13.53
C VAL A 164 -0.57 -23.09 -12.63
N ILE A 165 -0.63 -22.86 -11.31
CA ILE A 165 0.19 -23.60 -10.33
C ILE A 165 -0.25 -25.06 -10.26
N GLN A 166 -1.56 -25.36 -10.33
CA GLN A 166 -2.05 -26.73 -10.39
C GLN A 166 -1.55 -27.46 -11.65
N THR A 167 -1.61 -26.80 -12.81
CA THR A 167 -1.07 -27.34 -14.07
C THR A 167 0.42 -27.62 -13.99
N MET A 168 1.20 -26.67 -13.46
CA MET A 168 2.63 -26.83 -13.24
C MET A 168 2.94 -27.99 -12.27
N GLN A 169 2.15 -28.17 -11.21
CA GLN A 169 2.31 -29.31 -10.28
C GLN A 169 2.07 -30.66 -10.96
N LYS A 170 1.16 -30.74 -11.94
CA LYS A 170 0.89 -31.98 -12.68
C LYS A 170 1.88 -32.25 -13.82
N THR A 171 2.22 -31.21 -14.58
CA THR A 171 3.05 -31.35 -15.79
C THR A 171 4.55 -31.27 -15.50
N GLY A 172 4.93 -30.62 -14.40
CA GLY A 172 6.33 -30.29 -14.09
C GLY A 172 6.92 -29.20 -14.99
N LEU A 173 6.12 -28.59 -15.86
CA LEU A 173 6.54 -27.52 -16.76
C LEU A 173 6.28 -26.16 -16.12
N LEU A 174 7.22 -25.23 -16.31
CA LEU A 174 7.07 -23.85 -15.87
C LEU A 174 6.28 -23.05 -16.92
N PRO A 175 5.11 -22.51 -16.58
CA PRO A 175 4.27 -21.80 -17.55
C PRO A 175 4.90 -20.48 -17.99
N GLU A 176 4.88 -20.24 -19.30
CA GLU A 176 5.28 -18.96 -19.91
C GLU A 176 4.07 -18.03 -20.02
N ALA A 177 4.29 -16.76 -19.74
CA ALA A 177 3.27 -15.72 -19.84
C ALA A 177 3.87 -14.38 -20.25
N THR A 178 3.00 -13.47 -20.68
CA THR A 178 3.31 -12.06 -20.80
C THR A 178 2.65 -11.33 -19.64
N PHE A 179 3.48 -10.77 -18.75
CA PHE A 179 3.02 -9.80 -17.76
C PHE A 179 2.71 -8.48 -18.46
N ALA A 180 1.58 -7.84 -18.12
CA ALA A 180 1.19 -6.57 -18.70
C ALA A 180 0.60 -5.60 -17.67
N ILE A 181 0.73 -4.30 -17.95
CA ILE A 181 0.05 -3.22 -17.24
C ILE A 181 -1.12 -2.73 -18.08
N GLU A 182 -2.34 -3.06 -17.65
CA GLU A 182 -3.56 -2.58 -18.30
C GLU A 182 -4.07 -1.30 -17.62
N GLN A 183 -4.39 -0.30 -18.43
CA GLN A 183 -5.05 0.92 -17.96
C GLN A 183 -6.56 0.69 -17.99
N ARG A 184 -7.24 0.88 -16.87
CA ARG A 184 -8.71 0.76 -16.78
C ARG A 184 -9.31 2.00 -16.15
N GLU A 185 -10.59 2.22 -16.44
CA GLU A 185 -11.37 3.28 -15.83
C GLU A 185 -12.72 2.75 -15.34
N VAL A 186 -13.19 3.29 -14.22
CA VAL A 186 -14.52 3.01 -13.67
C VAL A 186 -15.26 4.32 -13.49
N LYS A 187 -16.49 4.36 -14.01
CA LYS A 187 -17.44 5.47 -13.85
C LYS A 187 -18.54 5.00 -12.91
N ARG A 188 -18.83 5.77 -11.86
CA ARG A 188 -19.93 5.53 -10.93
C ARG A 188 -20.80 6.78 -10.86
N PRO A 189 -22.14 6.65 -10.79
CA PRO A 189 -23.02 7.81 -10.62
C PRO A 189 -22.57 8.64 -9.41
N GLY A 190 -22.40 9.95 -9.59
CA GLY A 190 -21.97 10.87 -8.53
C GLY A 190 -20.47 10.84 -8.17
N GLU A 191 -19.64 10.01 -8.81
CA GLU A 191 -18.19 10.00 -8.59
C GLU A 191 -17.40 10.37 -9.87
N ALA A 192 -16.28 11.06 -9.69
CA ALA A 192 -15.32 11.29 -10.77
C ALA A 192 -14.78 9.97 -11.33
N THR A 193 -14.51 9.94 -12.65
CA THR A 193 -13.95 8.75 -13.32
C THR A 193 -12.61 8.37 -12.70
N LYS A 194 -12.55 7.17 -12.10
CA LYS A 194 -11.32 6.65 -11.48
C LYS A 194 -10.52 5.88 -12.51
N LYS A 195 -9.31 6.35 -12.82
CA LYS A 195 -8.35 5.67 -13.69
C LYS A 195 -7.31 4.95 -12.85
N PHE A 196 -7.05 3.68 -13.15
CA PHE A 196 -6.12 2.86 -12.39
C PHE A 196 -5.44 1.83 -13.27
N VAL A 197 -4.35 1.26 -12.76
CA VAL A 197 -3.58 0.21 -13.43
C VAL A 197 -3.90 -1.15 -12.84
N VAL A 198 -4.05 -2.14 -13.71
CA VAL A 198 -4.28 -3.54 -13.34
C VAL A 198 -3.13 -4.39 -13.88
N PRO A 199 -2.40 -5.11 -13.02
CA PRO A 199 -1.45 -6.12 -13.47
C PRO A 199 -2.21 -7.33 -14.04
N THR A 200 -1.86 -7.76 -15.25
CA THR A 200 -2.44 -8.96 -15.88
C THR A 200 -1.35 -9.94 -16.33
N LEU A 201 -1.71 -11.23 -16.35
CA LEU A 201 -0.88 -12.31 -16.89
C LEU A 201 -1.62 -12.90 -18.09
N ARG A 202 -0.98 -12.83 -19.26
CA ARG A 202 -1.51 -13.39 -20.51
C ARG A 202 -0.71 -14.62 -20.88
N PHE A 203 -1.31 -15.79 -20.80
CA PHE A 203 -0.67 -17.07 -21.10
C PHE A 203 -0.70 -17.34 -22.60
N ALA A 204 0.39 -17.93 -23.12
CA ALA A 204 0.44 -18.37 -24.51
C ALA A 204 -0.38 -19.65 -24.76
N ASP A 205 -0.50 -20.49 -23.73
CA ASP A 205 -1.25 -21.73 -23.76
C ASP A 205 -2.78 -21.50 -23.79
N THR A 206 -3.50 -22.48 -24.34
CA THR A 206 -4.96 -22.49 -24.33
C THR A 206 -5.51 -22.86 -22.95
N LEU A 207 -6.70 -22.37 -22.62
CA LEU A 207 -7.41 -22.76 -21.40
C LEU A 207 -7.57 -24.28 -21.26
N SER A 208 -7.76 -25.01 -22.37
CA SER A 208 -7.85 -26.48 -22.36
C SER A 208 -6.61 -27.15 -21.76
N THR A 209 -5.41 -26.63 -22.04
CA THR A 209 -4.15 -27.14 -21.48
C THR A 209 -4.15 -27.07 -19.96
N PHE A 210 -4.72 -26.00 -19.42
CA PHE A 210 -4.85 -25.83 -17.99
C PHE A 210 -5.98 -26.69 -17.39
N LEU A 211 -7.11 -26.82 -18.08
CA LEU A 211 -8.26 -27.62 -17.61
C LEU A 211 -8.05 -29.13 -17.68
N ASP A 212 -7.33 -29.64 -18.68
CA ASP A 212 -6.97 -31.06 -18.78
C ASP A 212 -6.06 -31.49 -17.62
N SER A 213 -5.44 -30.51 -16.97
CA SER A 213 -4.67 -30.65 -15.75
C SER A 213 -5.41 -30.17 -14.49
N ALA A 214 -6.69 -29.78 -14.56
CA ALA A 214 -7.49 -29.55 -13.35
C ALA A 214 -7.86 -30.91 -12.72
N PRO A 215 -7.90 -31.07 -11.39
CA PRO A 215 -8.52 -32.26 -10.80
C PRO A 215 -9.99 -32.32 -11.25
N SER A 216 -10.49 -33.53 -11.50
CA SER A 216 -11.94 -33.73 -11.56
C SER A 216 -12.53 -33.12 -10.28
N LEU A 217 -13.44 -32.15 -10.43
CA LEU A 217 -14.28 -31.70 -9.32
C LEU A 217 -14.79 -32.97 -8.60
N PRO A 218 -14.73 -33.05 -7.26
CA PRO A 218 -15.26 -34.21 -6.57
C PRO A 218 -16.71 -34.37 -7.02
N ALA A 219 -16.97 -35.46 -7.75
CA ALA A 219 -18.33 -35.90 -7.99
C ALA A 219 -18.97 -36.01 -6.62
N GLY A 220 -20.12 -35.35 -6.46
CA GLY A 220 -20.81 -35.24 -5.19
C GLY A 220 -20.83 -36.58 -4.47
N VAL A 221 -20.52 -36.49 -3.17
CA VAL A 221 -20.79 -37.46 -2.11
C VAL A 221 -21.81 -38.52 -2.56
N ASP A 222 -21.34 -39.76 -2.69
CA ASP A 222 -22.22 -40.93 -2.82
C ASP A 222 -23.17 -40.96 -1.61
N ASP A 223 -24.44 -40.83 -1.94
CA ASP A 223 -25.59 -40.82 -1.05
C ASP A 223 -25.75 -42.20 -0.39
N GLY A 224 -25.49 -42.23 0.91
CA GLY A 224 -25.61 -43.42 1.75
C GLY A 224 -26.36 -43.08 3.03
N GLY A 225 -27.65 -42.78 2.95
CA GLY A 225 -28.53 -42.79 4.13
C GLY A 225 -29.77 -41.92 4.00
N GLY A 226 -30.91 -42.56 3.77
CA GLY A 226 -32.20 -41.92 3.54
C GLY A 226 -32.64 -40.93 4.64
N GLY A 227 -33.15 -39.79 4.17
CA GLY A 227 -33.87 -38.80 4.96
C GLY A 227 -34.66 -37.91 4.01
N ASP A 228 -35.98 -37.97 4.11
CA ASP A 228 -36.97 -37.19 3.36
C ASP A 228 -36.63 -35.69 3.41
N GLY A 229 -36.21 -35.14 2.26
CA GLY A 229 -35.81 -33.75 2.10
C GLY A 229 -36.42 -33.19 0.82
N THR A 230 -37.54 -32.48 0.97
CA THR A 230 -38.20 -31.73 -0.10
C THR A 230 -37.22 -30.81 -0.83
N VAL A 231 -36.98 -31.11 -2.11
CA VAL A 231 -36.26 -30.23 -3.03
C VAL A 231 -37.16 -29.03 -3.36
N HIS A 232 -36.79 -27.85 -2.86
CA HIS A 232 -37.35 -26.60 -3.37
C HIS A 232 -36.81 -26.38 -4.80
N PRO A 233 -37.68 -26.20 -5.82
CA PRO A 233 -37.23 -25.84 -7.16
C PRO A 233 -36.55 -24.47 -7.13
N LEU A 234 -35.39 -24.35 -7.77
CA LEU A 234 -34.80 -23.06 -8.10
C LEU A 234 -35.79 -22.26 -8.98
N PRO A 235 -36.01 -20.97 -8.71
CA PRO A 235 -36.84 -20.13 -9.56
C PRO A 235 -36.20 -20.00 -10.95
N ALA A 236 -37.02 -20.14 -11.99
CA ALA A 236 -36.59 -19.95 -13.37
C ALA A 236 -36.08 -18.51 -13.59
N PRO A 237 -35.03 -18.31 -14.42
CA PRO A 237 -34.52 -16.98 -14.72
C PRO A 237 -35.61 -16.14 -15.41
N VAL A 238 -35.86 -14.94 -14.87
CA VAL A 238 -36.76 -13.94 -15.44
C VAL A 238 -36.07 -13.34 -16.69
N PRO A 239 -36.71 -13.36 -17.87
CA PRO A 239 -36.18 -12.65 -19.04
C PRO A 239 -36.31 -11.15 -18.79
N ILE A 240 -35.18 -10.46 -18.56
CA ILE A 240 -35.13 -9.01 -18.59
C ILE A 240 -35.03 -8.61 -20.06
N THR A 241 -36.17 -8.29 -20.66
CA THR A 241 -36.22 -7.62 -21.95
C THR A 241 -36.35 -6.14 -21.63
N PRO A 242 -35.32 -5.29 -21.84
CA PRO A 242 -35.53 -3.86 -21.74
C PRO A 242 -36.44 -3.41 -22.90
N GLU A 243 -37.57 -2.82 -22.55
CA GLU A 243 -38.43 -2.10 -23.48
C GLU A 243 -37.63 -0.86 -23.97
N PRO A 244 -37.50 -0.61 -25.28
CA PRO A 244 -36.70 0.50 -25.76
C PRO A 244 -37.45 1.82 -25.52
N GLU A 245 -37.00 2.60 -24.52
CA GLU A 245 -37.33 4.02 -24.42
C GLU A 245 -36.82 4.74 -25.68
N THR A 246 -37.65 5.63 -26.25
CA THR A 246 -37.30 6.34 -27.48
C THR A 246 -36.27 7.43 -27.17
N VAL A 247 -35.38 7.71 -28.13
CA VAL A 247 -34.32 8.74 -28.04
C VAL A 247 -34.87 10.12 -27.63
N GLU A 248 -36.13 10.40 -27.98
CA GLU A 248 -36.84 11.63 -27.64
C GLU A 248 -37.10 11.77 -26.13
N GLN A 249 -37.42 10.66 -25.45
CA GLN A 249 -37.63 10.63 -24.00
C GLN A 249 -36.34 10.88 -23.22
N LEU A 250 -35.22 10.31 -23.69
CA LEU A 250 -33.90 10.54 -23.09
C LEU A 250 -33.40 11.99 -23.27
N GLN A 251 -33.78 12.64 -24.38
CA GLN A 251 -33.40 14.04 -24.65
C GLN A 251 -34.20 15.04 -23.83
N GLU A 252 -35.47 14.77 -23.56
CA GLU A 252 -36.32 15.63 -22.75
C GLU A 252 -35.93 15.54 -21.26
N GLN A 253 -35.63 14.33 -20.77
CA GLN A 253 -35.15 14.10 -19.41
C GLN A 253 -33.78 14.74 -19.14
N ALA A 254 -32.88 14.75 -20.13
CA ALA A 254 -31.60 15.44 -20.04
C ALA A 254 -31.73 16.97 -20.00
N ARG A 255 -32.80 17.52 -20.59
CA ARG A 255 -33.06 18.97 -20.63
C ARG A 255 -33.56 19.49 -19.29
N GLU A 256 -34.43 18.74 -18.63
CA GLU A 256 -34.93 19.10 -17.28
C GLU A 256 -33.84 19.04 -16.20
N MET A 257 -32.79 18.21 -16.38
CA MET A 257 -31.66 18.13 -15.44
C MET A 257 -30.63 19.26 -15.57
N MET A 258 -30.67 20.08 -16.63
CA MET A 258 -29.69 21.14 -16.88
C MET A 258 -30.09 22.52 -16.35
N ASP A 259 -31.31 22.70 -15.84
CA ASP A 259 -31.82 23.96 -15.29
C ASP A 259 -31.85 23.98 -13.74
N ASP A 260 -31.02 23.15 -13.08
CA ASP A 260 -30.95 23.09 -11.61
C ASP A 260 -29.98 24.15 -11.04
N PRO A 261 -30.45 25.10 -10.20
CA PRO A 261 -29.62 26.15 -9.59
C PRO A 261 -28.47 25.64 -8.70
N GLU A 262 -28.44 24.37 -8.31
CA GLU A 262 -27.30 23.78 -7.58
C GLU A 262 -26.00 23.72 -8.41
N ILE A 263 -26.08 23.68 -9.75
CA ILE A 263 -24.89 23.60 -10.62
C ILE A 263 -24.05 24.89 -10.55
N GLU A 264 -24.69 26.05 -10.39
CA GLU A 264 -23.99 27.35 -10.30
C GLU A 264 -23.23 27.51 -8.97
N GLU A 265 -23.75 26.94 -7.87
CA GLU A 265 -23.04 26.89 -6.59
C GLU A 265 -21.80 25.97 -6.65
N VAL A 266 -21.88 24.84 -7.36
CA VAL A 266 -20.75 23.91 -7.54
C VAL A 266 -19.62 24.54 -8.35
N GLU A 267 -19.94 25.30 -9.41
CA GLU A 267 -18.92 26.05 -10.16
C GLU A 267 -18.27 27.15 -9.32
N SER A 268 -19.04 27.83 -8.46
CA SER A 268 -18.53 28.86 -7.56
C SER A 268 -17.55 28.29 -6.51
N MET A 269 -17.87 27.12 -5.93
CA MET A 269 -16.98 26.41 -5.01
C MET A 269 -15.70 25.93 -5.70
N THR A 270 -15.81 25.44 -6.94
CA THR A 270 -14.65 24.95 -7.71
C THR A 270 -13.65 26.08 -7.94
N ARG A 271 -14.13 27.28 -8.32
CA ARG A 271 -13.28 28.49 -8.45
C ARG A 271 -12.66 28.94 -7.12
N LEU A 272 -13.37 28.77 -6.01
CA LEU A 272 -12.83 29.07 -4.67
C LEU A 272 -11.70 28.11 -4.29
N MET A 273 -11.86 26.81 -4.59
CA MET A 273 -10.84 25.79 -4.34
C MET A 273 -9.59 25.98 -5.21
N GLU A 274 -9.75 26.34 -6.48
CA GLU A 274 -8.63 26.64 -7.38
C GLU A 274 -7.81 27.86 -6.91
N ASN A 275 -8.49 28.93 -6.47
CA ASN A 275 -7.81 30.10 -5.91
C ASN A 275 -7.05 29.79 -4.61
N LYS A 276 -7.62 28.94 -3.75
CA LYS A 276 -6.94 28.49 -2.52
C LYS A 276 -5.69 27.65 -2.84
N ALA A 277 -5.79 26.73 -3.79
CA ALA A 277 -4.67 25.91 -4.23
C ALA A 277 -3.53 26.76 -4.81
N ARG A 278 -3.84 27.82 -5.56
CA ARG A 278 -2.83 28.75 -6.09
C ARG A 278 -2.07 29.48 -4.98
N LEU A 279 -2.78 29.97 -3.95
CA LEU A 279 -2.16 30.66 -2.81
C LEU A 279 -1.28 29.71 -1.97
N GLU A 280 -1.66 28.44 -1.84
CA GLU A 280 -0.85 27.43 -1.14
C GLU A 280 0.44 27.09 -1.90
N VAL A 281 0.42 27.11 -3.24
CA VAL A 281 1.62 26.91 -4.07
C VAL A 281 2.57 28.11 -3.98
N GLU A 282 2.06 29.35 -4.02
CA GLU A 282 2.89 30.55 -3.83
C GLU A 282 3.53 30.59 -2.43
N ALA A 283 2.81 30.13 -1.40
CA ALA A 283 3.36 30.01 -0.04
C ALA A 283 4.44 28.91 0.06
N ALA A 284 4.30 27.80 -0.67
CA ALA A 284 5.28 26.73 -0.70
C ALA A 284 6.56 27.12 -1.43
N GLU A 285 6.48 27.89 -2.52
CA GLU A 285 7.66 28.38 -3.24
C GLU A 285 8.48 29.38 -2.41
N ALA A 286 7.86 30.12 -1.49
CA ALA A 286 8.57 31.03 -0.59
C ALA A 286 9.46 30.31 0.46
N ILE A 287 9.23 29.02 0.71
CA ILE A 287 9.99 28.22 1.70
C ILE A 287 11.27 27.60 1.08
N VAL A 288 11.35 27.52 -0.25
CA VAL A 288 12.44 26.82 -0.98
C VAL A 288 13.76 27.60 -1.01
N TYR A 289 13.83 28.80 -0.42
CA TYR A 289 15.05 29.64 -0.37
C TYR A 289 15.64 29.80 1.05
N ALA A 290 15.57 28.77 1.89
CA ALA A 290 16.39 28.68 3.09
C ALA A 290 17.75 28.04 2.74
N PRO A 291 18.91 28.67 3.03
CA PRO A 291 20.22 28.12 2.70
C PRO A 291 20.54 26.85 3.51
N ASP A 292 21.23 25.92 2.87
CA ASP A 292 21.58 24.57 3.33
C ASP A 292 22.16 24.53 4.76
N GLU A 293 21.47 23.87 5.68
CA GLU A 293 22.05 23.37 6.94
C GLU A 293 22.58 21.94 6.73
N GLU A 294 23.82 21.71 7.20
CA GLU A 294 24.53 20.43 7.07
C GLU A 294 23.86 19.26 7.82
N PRO A 295 24.05 18.01 7.36
CA PRO A 295 23.37 16.83 7.91
C PRO A 295 23.83 16.50 9.34
N PHE A 296 22.86 16.42 10.25
CA PHE A 296 23.05 16.11 11.67
C PHE A 296 23.47 14.65 11.90
N ASP A 297 24.58 14.47 12.61
CA ASP A 297 25.15 13.18 13.03
C ASP A 297 24.23 12.51 14.09
N THR A 298 24.00 11.19 13.95
CA THR A 298 23.13 10.39 14.82
C THR A 298 23.89 9.57 15.85
N THR A 299 25.16 9.87 16.09
CA THR A 299 25.90 9.27 17.21
C THR A 299 25.40 9.79 18.55
N LYS A 300 25.26 8.86 19.51
CA LYS A 300 24.88 9.14 20.91
C LYS A 300 25.83 10.21 21.48
N PRO A 301 25.34 11.38 21.93
CA PRO A 301 26.23 12.40 22.47
C PRO A 301 26.81 11.87 23.79
N GLU A 302 28.09 11.52 23.76
CA GLU A 302 28.89 11.36 24.98
C GLU A 302 29.23 12.76 25.48
N GLY A 303 28.36 13.29 26.35
CA GLY A 303 28.52 14.56 27.04
C GLY A 303 27.18 15.15 27.43
N ASP A 304 26.93 15.29 28.74
CA ASP A 304 25.71 15.90 29.29
C ASP A 304 25.44 17.29 28.71
N ASP A 305 26.50 18.02 28.33
CA ASP A 305 26.45 19.35 27.73
C ASP A 305 25.78 19.37 26.33
N LEU A 306 25.96 18.33 25.50
CA LEU A 306 25.38 18.27 24.15
C LEU A 306 23.87 17.97 24.18
N ALA A 307 23.43 17.18 25.17
CA ALA A 307 22.02 16.91 25.39
C ALA A 307 21.28 18.17 25.85
N TRP A 308 21.92 19.01 26.67
CA TRP A 308 21.36 20.27 27.14
C TRP A 308 21.18 21.28 26.00
N VAL A 309 22.20 21.46 25.15
CA VAL A 309 22.12 22.37 23.99
C VAL A 309 21.00 21.93 23.03
N SER A 310 20.93 20.63 22.73
CA SER A 310 19.89 20.08 21.84
C SER A 310 18.48 20.28 22.40
N LEU A 311 18.31 20.18 23.72
CA LEU A 311 17.05 20.44 24.40
C LEU A 311 16.65 21.92 24.27
N LEU A 312 17.57 22.85 24.48
CA LEU A 312 17.30 24.28 24.35
C LEU A 312 16.87 24.65 22.93
N THR A 313 17.57 24.16 21.91
CA THR A 313 17.18 24.35 20.50
C THR A 313 15.78 23.79 20.22
N LEU A 314 15.47 22.59 20.73
CA LEU A 314 14.15 22.01 20.54
C LEU A 314 13.05 22.87 21.19
N LEU A 315 13.30 23.47 22.36
CA LEU A 315 12.32 24.29 23.10
C LEU A 315 11.99 25.63 22.42
N GLU A 316 12.81 26.08 21.48
CA GLU A 316 12.56 27.25 20.63
C GLU A 316 11.58 26.95 19.49
N GLU A 317 11.42 25.68 19.10
CA GLU A 317 10.46 25.29 18.07
C GLU A 317 9.00 25.52 18.50
N ASN A 318 8.11 25.75 17.53
CA ASN A 318 6.68 25.80 17.78
C ASN A 318 6.11 24.38 17.98
N PRO A 319 5.54 24.03 19.15
CA PRO A 319 5.10 22.66 19.45
C PRO A 319 3.98 22.14 18.56
N ASP A 320 3.10 23.00 18.06
CA ASP A 320 1.84 22.60 17.41
C ASP A 320 1.87 22.73 15.87
N GLU A 321 3.01 23.14 15.32
CA GLU A 321 3.19 23.40 13.89
C GLU A 321 3.46 22.10 13.10
N GLY A 322 2.75 21.95 11.98
CA GLY A 322 2.93 20.86 11.02
C GLY A 322 1.78 19.83 10.99
N ILE A 323 2.07 18.71 10.33
CA ILE A 323 1.19 17.53 10.27
C ILE A 323 1.32 16.69 11.54
N MET A 324 0.34 15.81 11.80
CA MET A 324 0.27 14.99 13.02
C MET A 324 1.59 14.27 13.35
N GLY A 325 2.22 13.64 12.36
CA GLY A 325 3.47 12.90 12.58
C GLY A 325 4.60 13.79 13.07
N VAL A 326 4.72 15.01 12.54
CA VAL A 326 5.76 15.98 12.95
C VAL A 326 5.56 16.40 14.41
N ILE A 327 4.31 16.69 14.80
CA ILE A 327 3.97 17.06 16.19
C ILE A 327 4.27 15.89 17.14
N GLN A 328 3.89 14.66 16.77
CA GLN A 328 4.19 13.46 17.57
C GLN A 328 5.69 13.27 17.75
N ASP A 329 6.47 13.33 16.67
CA ASP A 329 7.92 13.15 16.73
C ASP A 329 8.60 14.23 17.57
N ARG A 330 8.15 15.49 17.43
CA ARG A 330 8.62 16.60 18.26
C ARG A 330 8.36 16.34 19.75
N VAL A 331 7.17 15.90 20.12
CA VAL A 331 6.84 15.52 21.50
C VAL A 331 7.67 14.32 21.97
N ARG A 332 7.88 13.29 21.15
CA ARG A 332 8.73 12.14 21.49
C ARG A 332 10.18 12.57 21.76
N ARG A 333 10.73 13.46 20.92
CA ARG A 333 12.07 14.03 21.11
C ARG A 333 12.17 14.80 22.42
N LEU A 334 11.19 15.64 22.72
CA LEU A 334 11.15 16.42 23.96
C LEU A 334 11.26 15.53 25.20
N TYR A 335 10.36 14.55 25.35
CA TYR A 335 10.36 13.67 26.53
C TYR A 335 11.65 12.85 26.65
N ARG A 336 12.23 12.42 25.52
CA ARG A 336 13.52 11.71 25.52
C ARG A 336 14.65 12.62 25.99
N MET A 337 14.73 13.84 25.50
CA MET A 337 15.77 14.80 25.89
C MET A 337 15.62 15.20 27.36
N MET A 338 14.40 15.51 27.81
CA MET A 338 14.11 15.81 29.22
C MET A 338 14.50 14.67 30.16
N ALA A 339 14.33 13.40 29.74
CA ALA A 339 14.78 12.25 30.50
C ALA A 339 16.31 12.09 30.46
N ALA A 340 16.94 12.31 29.31
CA ALA A 340 18.40 12.24 29.16
C ALA A 340 19.13 13.25 30.04
N VAL A 341 18.58 14.46 30.21
CA VAL A 341 19.14 15.49 31.10
C VAL A 341 18.69 15.33 32.56
N GLY A 342 17.98 14.25 32.90
CA GLY A 342 17.56 13.92 34.26
C GLY A 342 16.43 14.79 34.83
N LEU A 343 15.76 15.62 34.02
CA LEU A 343 14.67 16.49 34.48
C LEU A 343 13.34 15.75 34.62
N TRP A 344 13.11 14.71 33.82
CA TRP A 344 11.92 13.85 33.87
C TRP A 344 12.28 12.37 33.94
N ALA A 345 11.37 11.54 34.45
CA ALA A 345 11.49 10.10 34.35
C ALA A 345 11.20 9.63 32.91
N GLU A 346 11.78 8.51 32.48
CA GLU A 346 11.51 7.92 31.15
C GLU A 346 10.02 7.61 30.91
N SER A 347 9.28 7.32 31.99
CA SER A 347 7.84 7.06 31.97
C SER A 347 6.97 8.31 31.98
N ALA A 348 7.54 9.51 32.09
CA ALA A 348 6.79 10.76 32.25
C ALA A 348 5.79 11.01 31.11
N ARG A 349 6.13 10.58 29.88
CA ARG A 349 5.22 10.70 28.73
C ARG A 349 3.96 9.87 28.91
N ALA A 350 4.13 8.57 29.17
CA ALA A 350 3.02 7.64 29.36
C ALA A 350 2.16 8.05 30.58
N ALA A 351 2.79 8.48 31.67
CA ALA A 351 2.10 8.96 32.85
C ALA A 351 1.28 10.24 32.55
N SER A 352 1.82 11.16 31.75
CA SER A 352 1.14 12.40 31.36
C SER A 352 -0.05 12.14 30.43
N LEU A 353 0.12 11.24 29.43
CA LEU A 353 -0.94 10.80 28.52
C LEU A 353 -2.09 10.14 29.28
N MET A 354 -1.80 9.13 30.10
CA MET A 354 -2.82 8.44 30.90
C MET A 354 -3.56 9.39 31.83
N LYS A 355 -2.85 10.34 32.46
CA LYS A 355 -3.44 11.30 33.40
C LYS A 355 -4.40 12.29 32.73
N HIS A 356 -4.05 12.79 31.55
CA HIS A 356 -4.77 13.92 30.94
C HIS A 356 -5.75 13.50 29.84
N TYR A 357 -5.52 12.36 29.21
CA TYR A 357 -6.29 11.91 28.05
C TYR A 357 -6.78 10.46 28.19
N ASN A 358 -6.35 9.72 29.22
CA ASN A 358 -6.66 8.30 29.39
C ASN A 358 -6.23 7.43 28.18
N GLU A 359 -5.12 7.83 27.55
CA GLU A 359 -4.53 7.13 26.42
C GLU A 359 -3.11 6.64 26.75
N GLU A 360 -2.68 5.55 26.12
CA GLU A 360 -1.32 5.00 26.30
C GLU A 360 -0.33 5.53 25.25
N HIS A 361 -0.82 5.95 24.08
CA HIS A 361 0.00 6.38 22.96
C HIS A 361 -0.40 7.76 22.42
N LEU A 362 0.53 8.44 21.72
CA LEU A 362 0.26 9.76 21.11
C LEU A 362 -0.60 9.63 19.85
N GLU A 363 -0.59 8.44 19.26
CA GLU A 363 -1.32 8.04 18.06
C GLU A 363 -2.82 7.97 18.30
N ASP A 364 -3.24 7.77 19.54
CA ASP A 364 -4.65 7.67 19.94
C ASP A 364 -5.31 9.06 20.08
N LEU A 365 -4.49 10.12 20.21
CA LEU A 365 -4.98 11.49 20.31
C LEU A 365 -5.46 12.03 18.96
N ARG A 366 -6.63 12.67 18.98
CA ARG A 366 -7.11 13.46 17.84
C ARG A 366 -6.23 14.69 17.66
N ARG A 367 -6.20 15.26 16.46
CA ARG A 367 -5.40 16.45 16.13
C ARG A 367 -5.49 17.62 17.14
N PRO A 368 -6.67 18.07 17.58
CA PRO A 368 -6.74 19.14 18.57
C PRO A 368 -6.16 18.75 19.94
N GLU A 369 -6.33 17.49 20.35
CA GLU A 369 -5.81 16.97 21.61
C GLU A 369 -4.28 16.84 21.57
N LEU A 370 -3.74 16.35 20.46
CA LEU A 370 -2.30 16.25 20.26
C LEU A 370 -1.62 17.63 20.27
N LYS A 371 -2.21 18.62 19.59
CA LYS A 371 -1.70 20.01 19.61
C LYS A 371 -1.67 20.56 21.04
N GLN A 372 -2.78 20.42 21.76
CA GLN A 372 -2.87 20.86 23.15
C GLN A 372 -1.89 20.12 24.07
N PHE A 373 -1.69 18.82 23.85
CA PHE A 373 -0.72 18.02 24.61
C PHE A 373 0.72 18.48 24.33
N ALA A 374 1.04 18.79 23.08
CA ALA A 374 2.34 19.30 22.67
C ALA A 374 2.64 20.64 23.35
N GLU A 375 1.73 21.61 23.27
CA GLU A 375 1.86 22.92 23.94
C GLU A 375 2.11 22.76 25.45
N LYS A 376 1.25 22.02 26.14
CA LYS A 376 1.38 21.77 27.59
C LYS A 376 2.71 21.11 27.96
N SER A 377 3.16 20.16 27.14
CA SER A 377 4.43 19.46 27.38
C SER A 377 5.62 20.40 27.21
N PHE A 378 5.62 21.22 26.17
CA PHE A 378 6.68 22.19 25.91
C PHE A 378 6.73 23.28 26.99
N ASP A 379 5.59 23.80 27.43
CA ASP A 379 5.56 24.79 28.49
C ASP A 379 6.03 24.21 29.84
N ALA A 380 5.64 22.98 30.16
CA ALA A 380 6.13 22.28 31.34
C ALA A 380 7.64 22.05 31.28
N ALA A 381 8.18 21.71 30.11
CA ALA A 381 9.61 21.53 29.90
C ALA A 381 10.37 22.86 30.04
N ARG A 382 9.92 23.94 29.40
CA ARG A 382 10.50 25.29 29.55
C ARG A 382 10.54 25.73 31.02
N LYS A 383 9.47 25.47 31.77
CA LYS A 383 9.43 25.77 33.20
C LYS A 383 10.48 24.96 33.97
N LYS A 384 10.61 23.67 33.67
CA LYS A 384 11.56 22.78 34.36
C LYS A 384 13.02 23.12 34.04
N VAL A 385 13.32 23.47 32.80
CA VAL A 385 14.66 23.93 32.40
C VAL A 385 15.03 25.21 33.14
N LYS A 386 14.13 26.20 33.22
CA LYS A 386 14.33 27.43 34.00
C LYS A 386 14.50 27.21 35.51
N GLU A 387 14.03 26.10 36.05
CA GLU A 387 14.21 25.73 37.47
C GLU A 387 15.57 25.03 37.70
N ALA A 388 16.22 24.54 36.65
CA ALA A 388 17.46 23.79 36.69
C ALA A 388 18.69 24.63 36.29
N GLU A 389 18.49 25.72 35.54
CA GLU A 389 19.44 26.84 35.40
C GLU A 389 19.53 27.67 36.70
#